data_AF-W1V2Y9-F1
#
_entry.id   AF-W1V2Y9-F1
#
_cell.length_a   1.000
_cell.length_b   1.000
_cell.length_c   1.000
_cell.angle_alpha   90.00
_cell.angle_beta   90.00
_cell.angle_gamma   90.00
#
_symmetry.space_group_name_H-M   'P 1'
#
loop_
_entity.id
_entity.type
_entity.pdbx_description
1 polymer ?
#
loop_
_entity_poly.entity_id
_entity_poly.type
_entity_poly.pdbx_seq_one_letter_code
_entity_poly.pdbx_strand_id
1 'polypeptide(L)' 'MNGLNLLQQYIKEQELTGVILMSPINLHYFAGFTGTTGFAIITQDKAFMITDFRYTEQ' A
#
# COMPACT_ATOMS: atom_id res chain seq x y z
N MET A 1 14.02 4.23 -1.99
CA MET A 1 13.03 3.16 -1.69
C MET A 1 12.14 3.00 -2.90
N ASN A 2 12.20 1.86 -3.58
CA ASN A 2 11.63 1.64 -4.92
C ASN A 2 10.47 0.62 -4.94
N GLY A 3 10.02 0.15 -3.77
CA GLY A 3 9.05 -0.94 -3.63
C GLY A 3 7.71 -0.64 -4.29
N LEU A 4 7.12 0.53 -4.01
CA LEU A 4 5.87 0.95 -4.64
C LEU A 4 5.95 0.96 -6.17
N ASN A 5 7.02 1.53 -6.73
CA ASN A 5 7.21 1.60 -8.17
C ASN A 5 7.32 0.21 -8.81
N LEU A 6 8.06 -0.70 -8.17
CA LEU A 6 8.17 -2.10 -8.61
C LEU A 6 6.81 -2.81 -8.59
N LEU A 7 6.01 -2.57 -7.55
CA LEU A 7 4.67 -3.14 -7.46
C LEU A 7 3.73 -2.55 -8.52
N GLN A 8 3.78 -1.24 -8.78
CA GLN A 8 3.00 -0.61 -9.85
C GLN A 8 3.39 -1.11 -11.24
N GLN A 9 4.68 -1.33 -11.47
CA GLN A 9 5.17 -1.94 -12.70
C GLN A 9 4.63 -3.37 -12.86
N TYR A 10 4.72 -4.18 -11.80
CA TYR A 10 4.18 -5.54 -11.80
C TYR A 10 2.67 -5.57 -12.10
N ILE A 11 1.89 -4.68 -11.48
CA ILE A 11 0.44 -4.56 -11.74
C ILE A 11 0.16 -4.26 -13.22
N LYS A 12 0.94 -3.39 -13.86
CA LYS A 12 0.82 -3.09 -15.30
C LYS A 12 1.19 -4.28 -16.17
N GLU A 13 2.30 -4.94 -15.88
CA GLU A 13 2.80 -6.10 -16.63
C GLU A 13 1.83 -7.29 -16.57
N GLN A 14 1.10 -7.44 -15.47
CA GLN A 14 0.09 -8.49 -15.29
C GLN A 14 -1.32 -8.07 -15.75
N GLU A 15 -1.46 -6.89 -16.38
CA GLU A 15 -2.76 -6.33 -16.82
C GLU A 15 -3.82 -6.25 -15.69
N LEU A 16 -3.37 -6.06 -14.44
CA LEU A 16 -4.23 -5.94 -13.27
C LEU A 16 -4.66 -4.49 -13.06
N THR A 17 -5.83 -4.28 -12.48
CA THR A 17 -6.31 -2.92 -12.14
C THR A 17 -5.69 -2.39 -10.84
N GLY A 18 -5.35 -3.29 -9.92
CA GLY A 18 -4.74 -2.95 -8.64
C GLY A 18 -4.70 -4.11 -7.66
N VAL A 19 -4.15 -3.87 -6.47
CA VAL A 19 -4.01 -4.84 -5.38
C VAL A 19 -4.36 -4.21 -4.04
N ILE A 20 -4.73 -5.06 -3.08
CA ILE A 20 -4.91 -4.67 -1.67
C ILE A 20 -3.79 -5.28 -0.84
N LEU A 21 -3.05 -4.45 -0.10
CA LEU A 21 -2.04 -4.88 0.84
C LEU A 21 -2.61 -4.85 2.27
N MET A 22 -2.80 -6.03 2.86
CA MET A 22 -3.28 -6.17 4.24
C MET A 22 -2.17 -6.58 5.23
N SER A 23 -1.08 -7.17 4.73
CA SER A 23 0.03 -7.62 5.59
C SER A 23 0.86 -6.41 6.05
N PRO A 24 1.12 -6.25 7.37
CA PRO A 24 2.00 -5.20 7.88
C PRO A 24 3.40 -5.23 7.26
N ILE A 25 3.92 -6.42 6.96
CA ILE A 25 5.22 -6.59 6.31
C ILE A 25 5.19 -6.01 4.89
N ASN A 26 4.12 -6.30 4.13
CA ASN A 26 3.98 -5.79 2.77
C ASN A 26 3.73 -4.28 2.77
N LEU A 27 2.98 -3.76 3.73
CA LEU A 27 2.77 -2.33 3.92
C LEU A 27 4.07 -1.60 4.22
N HIS A 28 4.91 -2.18 5.09
CA HIS A 28 6.23 -1.63 5.36
C HIS A 28 7.14 -1.67 4.13
N TYR A 29 7.21 -2.82 3.46
CA TYR A 29 8.11 -3.04 2.33
C TYR A 29 7.74 -2.22 1.09
N PHE A 30 6.46 -2.26 0.69
CA PHE A 30 6.00 -1.62 -0.54
C PHE A 30 5.57 -0.17 -0.35
N ALA A 31 4.94 0.16 0.79
CA ALA A 31 4.37 1.49 1.03
C ALA A 31 5.13 2.31 2.09
N GLY A 32 6.15 1.74 2.74
CA GLY A 32 6.90 2.42 3.81
C GLY A 32 6.09 2.63 5.10
N PHE A 33 4.90 2.04 5.21
CA PHE A 33 4.00 2.24 6.34
C PHE A 33 4.35 1.30 7.50
N THR A 34 4.57 1.84 8.69
CA THR A 34 4.98 1.09 9.89
C THR A 34 3.84 0.86 10.88
N GLY A 35 2.64 1.38 10.63
CA GLY A 35 1.49 1.18 11.50
C GLY A 35 0.91 -0.24 11.39
N THR A 36 0.17 -0.65 12.42
CA THR A 36 -0.41 -2.00 12.53
C THR A 36 -1.90 -2.05 12.18
N THR A 37 -2.57 -0.90 12.12
CA THR A 37 -4.02 -0.78 11.92
C THR A 37 -4.35 -0.02 10.63
N GLY A 38 -4.01 -0.64 9.50
CA GLY A 38 -4.34 -0.10 8.18
C GLY A 38 -4.08 -1.10 7.04
N PHE A 39 -4.56 -0.75 5.86
CA PHE A 39 -4.30 -1.46 4.61
C PHE A 39 -4.10 -0.44 3.49
N ALA A 40 -3.49 -0.87 2.39
CA ALA A 40 -3.26 -0.03 1.23
C ALA A 40 -3.99 -0.59 0.00
N ILE A 41 -4.50 0.30 -0.83
CA ILE A 41 -5.00 0.00 -2.17
C ILE A 41 -4.03 0.63 -3.15
N ILE A 42 -3.44 -0.19 -4.03
CA ILE A 42 -2.43 0.25 -5.00
C ILE A 42 -2.96 -0.04 -6.39
N THR A 43 -3.11 0.99 -7.21
CA THR A 43 -3.43 0.89 -8.64
C THR A 43 -2.15 1.04 -9.46
N GLN A 44 -2.28 0.93 -10.78
CA GLN A 44 -1.17 1.11 -11.73
C GLN A 44 -0.43 2.46 -11.60
N ASP A 45 -1.10 3.49 -11.08
CA ASP A 45 -0.64 4.87 -11.07
C ASP A 45 -0.86 5.60 -9.74
N LYS A 46 -1.66 5.03 -8.82
CA LYS A 46 -1.99 5.64 -7.54
C LYS A 46 -1.82 4.65 -6.39
N ALA A 47 -1.67 5.19 -5.19
CA ALA A 47 -1.67 4.43 -3.96
C ALA A 47 -2.48 5.18 -2.91
N PHE A 48 -3.31 4.43 -2.19
CA PHE A 48 -4.16 4.95 -1.12
C PHE A 48 -3.86 4.16 0.14
N MET A 49 -3.59 4.86 1.24
CA MET A 49 -3.45 4.25 2.56
C MET A 49 -4.73 4.49 3.34
N ILE A 50 -5.32 3.43 3.86
CA ILE A 50 -6.50 3.47 4.71
C ILE A 50 -6.06 3.02 6.10
N THR A 51 -6.15 3.93 7.06
CA THR A 51 -5.83 3.65 8.46
C THR A 51 -7.00 4.03 9.34
N ASP A 52 -7.08 3.37 10.48
CA ASP A 52 -8.02 3.78 11.52
C ASP A 52 -7.61 5.14 12.10
N PHE A 53 -8.57 6.07 12.24
CA PHE A 53 -8.35 7.45 12.68
C PHE A 53 -8.29 7.61 14.21
N ARG A 54 -8.37 6.52 14.98
CA ARG A 54 -8.52 6.52 16.46
C ARG A 54 -7.45 7.23 17.30
N TYR A 55 -6.50 7.97 16.72
CA TYR A 55 -5.55 8.82 17.45
C TYR A 55 -5.25 10.14 16.73
N THR A 56 -6.27 10.86 16.27
CA THR A 56 -6.10 12.29 15.91
C THR A 56 -6.03 13.19 17.15
N GLU A 57 -6.46 12.69 18.32
CA GLU A 57 -6.43 13.37 19.61
C GLU A 57 -6.02 12.37 20.71
N GLN A 58 -4.76 12.37 21.14
CA GLN A 58 -4.36 11.87 22.46
C GLN A 58 -3.29 12.80 23.04
#